data_AF-A0A524A8V8-F1
#
_entry.id   AF-A0A524A8V8-F1
#
_cell.length_a   1.000
_cell.length_b   1.000
_cell.length_c   1.000
_cell.angle_alpha   90.00
_cell.angle_beta   90.00
_cell.angle_gamma   90.00
#
_symmetry.space_group_name_H-M   'P 1'
#
loop_
_entity.id
_entity.type
_entity.pdbx_description
1 polymer ?
#
loop_
_entity_poly.entity_id
_entity_poly.type
_entity_poly.pdbx_seq_one_letter_code
_entity_poly.pdbx_strand_id
1 'polypeptide(L)' 'MSDDSKVTLQIPKELYDKIDEKISGTSFSSVEEYVVSKLESEFPTEPVYTKEEEELIRERLRKLGYIE' A
#
# COMPACT_ATOMS: atom_id res chain seq x y z
N MET A 1 -10.43 13.96 -14.14
CA MET A 1 -11.69 13.74 -13.41
C MET A 1 -11.55 12.36 -12.80
N SER A 2 -11.46 12.26 -11.49
CA SER A 2 -11.29 10.96 -10.84
C SER A 2 -12.63 10.25 -10.86
N ASP A 3 -12.72 9.16 -11.61
CA ASP A 3 -13.89 8.28 -11.59
C ASP A 3 -14.06 7.70 -10.18
N ASP A 4 -14.93 8.29 -9.35
CA ASP A 4 -15.36 7.75 -8.05
C ASP A 4 -16.35 6.57 -8.27
N SER A 5 -15.92 5.60 -9.06
CA SER A 5 -16.68 4.39 -9.34
C SER A 5 -16.22 3.29 -8.40
N LYS A 6 -16.98 3.10 -7.30
CA LYS A 6 -16.73 2.04 -6.33
C LYS A 6 -17.38 0.74 -6.79
N VAL A 7 -16.66 -0.37 -6.65
CA VAL A 7 -17.15 -1.71 -6.95
C VAL A 7 -17.30 -2.52 -5.65
N THR A 8 -18.38 -3.29 -5.52
CA THR A 8 -18.55 -4.19 -4.37
C THR A 8 -17.79 -5.48 -4.62
N LEU A 9 -16.96 -5.89 -3.65
CA LEU A 9 -16.23 -7.16 -3.67
C LEU A 9 -16.78 -8.07 -2.58
N GLN A 10 -16.94 -9.36 -2.90
CA GLN A 10 -17.25 -10.38 -1.89
C GLN A 10 -15.97 -11.08 -1.49
N ILE A 11 -15.67 -11.08 -0.19
CA ILE A 11 -14.55 -11.81 0.39
C ILE A 11 -15.06 -12.89 1.34
N PRO A 12 -14.32 -14.00 1.52
CA PRO A 12 -14.66 -15.00 2.52
C PRO A 12 -14.76 -14.37 3.91
N LYS A 13 -15.79 -14.78 4.67
CA LYS A 13 -16.02 -14.24 6.02
C LYS A 13 -14.80 -14.44 6.94
N GLU A 14 -14.13 -15.58 6.84
CA GLU A 14 -12.91 -15.85 7.61
C GLU A 14 -11.79 -14.84 7.34
N LEU A 15 -11.71 -14.29 6.13
CA LEU A 15 -10.71 -13.28 5.79
C LEU A 15 -11.11 -11.93 6.35
N TYR A 16 -12.40 -11.59 6.28
CA TYR A 16 -12.94 -10.37 6.90
C TYR A 16 -12.63 -10.34 8.40
N ASP A 17 -12.96 -11.43 9.12
CA ASP A 17 -12.79 -11.51 10.59
C ASP A 17 -11.30 -11.36 10.98
N LYS A 18 -10.38 -11.98 10.23
CA LYS A 18 -8.93 -11.81 10.44
C LYS A 18 -8.44 -10.39 10.22
N ILE A 19 -9.00 -9.69 9.23
CA ILE A 19 -8.64 -8.31 8.96
C ILE A 19 -9.22 -7.41 10.05
N ASP A 20 -10.46 -7.63 10.45
CA ASP A 20 -11.15 -6.91 11.53
C ASP A 20 -10.36 -6.97 12.84
N GLU A 21 -9.93 -8.17 13.26
CA GLU A 21 -9.04 -8.35 14.42
C GLU A 21 -7.72 -7.58 14.26
N LYS A 22 -7.12 -7.62 13.06
CA LYS A 22 -5.85 -6.95 12.77
C LYS A 22 -5.97 -5.43 12.81
N ILE A 23 -7.09 -4.86 12.37
CA ILE A 23 -7.30 -3.41 12.34
C ILE A 23 -7.85 -2.85 13.64
N SER A 24 -8.41 -3.67 14.53
CA SER A 24 -9.02 -3.26 15.81
C SER A 24 -8.10 -2.42 16.72
N GLY A 25 -6.78 -2.52 16.54
CA GLY A 25 -5.77 -1.74 17.27
C GLY A 25 -5.12 -0.61 16.45
N THR A 26 -5.65 -0.29 15.28
CA THR A 26 -5.03 0.65 14.31
C THR A 26 -5.93 1.86 14.05
N SER A 27 -5.43 2.82 13.26
CA SER A 27 -6.20 4.01 12.88
C SER A 27 -7.22 3.78 11.76
N PHE A 28 -7.36 2.55 11.26
CA PHE A 28 -8.33 2.25 10.21
C PHE A 28 -9.75 2.17 10.78
N SER A 29 -10.69 2.86 10.13
CA SER A 29 -12.09 2.94 10.58
C SER A 29 -12.94 1.77 10.08
N SER A 30 -12.49 1.09 9.02
CA SER A 30 -13.17 -0.06 8.42
C SER A 30 -12.21 -1.02 7.72
N VAL A 31 -12.65 -2.28 7.55
CA VAL A 31 -11.96 -3.27 6.75
C VAL A 31 -11.81 -2.80 5.29
N GLU A 32 -12.81 -2.11 4.75
CA GLU A 32 -12.75 -1.55 3.40
C GLU A 32 -11.61 -0.55 3.24
N GLU A 33 -11.46 0.39 4.17
CA GLU A 33 -10.38 1.40 4.14
C GLU A 33 -8.99 0.74 4.18
N TYR A 34 -8.82 -0.27 5.02
CA TYR A 34 -7.59 -1.04 5.08
C TYR A 34 -7.29 -1.77 3.76
N VAL A 35 -8.30 -2.40 3.17
CA VAL A 35 -8.15 -3.13 1.89
C VAL A 35 -7.83 -2.16 0.75
N VAL A 36 -8.51 -1.00 0.67
CA VAL A 36 -8.22 0.03 -0.33
C VAL A 36 -6.80 0.54 -0.18
N SER A 37 -6.39 0.96 1.01
CA SER A 37 -5.03 1.46 1.26
C SER A 37 -3.95 0.42 0.92
N LYS A 38 -4.21 -0.85 1.24
CA LYS A 38 -3.31 -1.94 0.90
C LYS A 38 -3.23 -2.14 -0.61
N LEU A 39 -4.35 -2.10 -1.33
CA LEU A 39 -4.39 -2.23 -2.79
C LEU A 39 -3.74 -1.04 -3.49
N GLU A 40 -3.90 0.18 -3.01
CA GLU A 40 -3.20 1.36 -3.53
C GLU A 40 -1.68 1.24 -3.38
N SER A 41 -1.22 0.61 -2.29
CA SER A 41 0.20 0.35 -2.07
C SER A 41 0.76 -0.74 -2.99
N GLU A 42 -0.06 -1.75 -3.35
CA GLU A 42 0.35 -2.86 -4.23
C GLU A 42 0.21 -2.51 -5.72
N PHE A 43 -0.75 -1.65 -6.07
CA PHE A 43 -1.00 -1.15 -7.43
C PHE A 43 -0.83 0.37 -7.47
N PRO A 44 0.38 0.90 -7.23
CA PRO A 44 0.60 2.33 -7.26
C PRO A 44 0.36 2.85 -8.69
N THR A 45 -0.50 3.86 -8.82
CA THR A 45 -0.86 4.49 -10.09
C THR A 45 0.32 5.22 -10.74
N GLU A 46 1.31 5.61 -9.95
CA GLU A 46 2.59 6.12 -10.39
C GLU A 46 3.71 5.26 -9.80
N PRO A 47 4.79 4.97 -10.54
CA PRO A 47 5.94 4.30 -9.95
C PRO A 47 6.44 5.14 -8.75
N VAL A 48 6.42 4.54 -7.56
CA VAL A 48 6.77 5.18 -6.27
C VAL A 48 8.16 5.83 -6.30
N TYR A 49 9.03 5.35 -7.20
CA TYR A 49 10.25 6.04 -7.58
C TYR A 49 10.37 6.07 -9.10
N THR A 50 10.62 7.26 -9.65
CA THR A 50 11.17 7.37 -11.00
C THR A 50 12.56 6.72 -11.03
N LYS A 51 13.00 6.26 -12.21
CA LYS A 51 14.35 5.63 -12.34
C LYS A 51 15.46 6.54 -11.80
N GLU A 52 15.29 7.85 -11.94
CA GLU A 52 16.22 8.87 -11.43
C GLU A 52 16.27 8.90 -9.90
N GLU A 53 15.11 8.80 -9.22
CA GLU A 53 15.05 8.76 -7.75
C GLU A 53 15.63 7.47 -7.19
N GLU A 54 15.40 6.34 -7.87
CA GLU A 54 15.98 5.05 -7.49
C GLU A 54 17.52 5.08 -7.56
N GLU A 55 18.07 5.76 -8.57
CA GLU A 55 19.52 5.93 -8.74
C GLU A 55 20.11 6.88 -7.68
N LEU A 56 19.40 7.94 -7.33
CA LEU A 56 19.81 8.86 -6.27
C LEU A 56 19.79 8.19 -4.88
N ILE A 57 18.81 7.32 -4.64
CA ILE A 57 18.73 6.49 -3.43
C ILE A 57 19.87 5.48 -3.42
N ARG A 58 20.18 4.81 -4.54
CA ARG A 58 21.35 3.93 -4.65
C ARG A 58 22.65 4.66 -4.38
N GLU A 59 22.85 5.86 -4.93
CA GLU A 59 24.04 6.67 -4.64
C GLU A 59 24.15 7.04 -3.16
N ARG A 60 23.04 7.43 -2.53
CA ARG A 60 23.02 7.72 -1.08
C ARG A 60 23.32 6.49 -0.25
N LEU A 61 22.74 5.34 -0.59
CA LEU A 61 22.98 4.09 0.10
C LEU A 61 24.43 3.60 -0.08
N ARG A 62 25.02 3.79 -1.27
CA ARG A 62 26.45 3.53 -1.52
C ARG A 62 27.35 4.47 -0.70
N LYS A 63 27.03 5.77 -0.64
CA LYS A 63 27.76 6.74 0.22
C LYS A 63 27.68 6.40 1.70
N LEU A 64 26.57 5.79 2.12
CA LEU A 64 26.35 5.34 3.49
C LEU A 64 26.88 3.91 3.74
N GLY A 65 27.41 3.22 2.73
CA GLY A 65 28.05 1.91 2.84
C GLY A 65 27.09 0.72 2.97
N TYR A 66 25.81 0.89 2.62
CA TYR A 66 24.81 -0.18 2.70
C TYR A 66 24.80 -1.09 1.46
N ILE A 67 25.45 -0.66 0.37
CA ILE A 67 25.56 -1.41 -0.89
C ILE A 67 26.90 -1.05 -1.56
N GLU A 68 27.62 -2.05 -2.08
CA GLU A 68 28.85 -1.89 -2.88
C GLU A 68 28.50 -1.63 -4.36
#